data_AF-A0A348B598-F1
#
_entry.id   AF-A0A348B598-F1
#
_cell.length_a   1.000
_cell.length_b   1.000
_cell.length_c   1.000
_cell.angle_alpha   90.00
_cell.angle_beta   90.00
_cell.angle_gamma   90.00
#
_symmetry.space_group_name_H-M   'P 1'
#
loop_
_entity.id
_entity.type
_entity.pdbx_description
1 polymer ?
#
loop_
_entity_poly.entity_id
_entity_poly.type
_entity_poly.pdbx_seq_one_letter_code
_entity_poly.pdbx_strand_id
1 'polypeptide(L)'
;MRLLRVRIKGKMAHFRKVYSNSTSLSYYFPPRTTVLGIMAAALGMERDSYYEKLNWYDVGVAALTPLRKLVTGEDVLDTDQVSVTKLRGLGVECPPPKR
;
A
#
# COMPACT_ATOMS: atom_id res chain seq x y z
N MET A 1 -25.98 18.74 4.29
CA MET A 1 -24.81 17.93 3.93
C MET A 1 -24.38 17.14 5.17
N ARG A 2 -24.25 15.81 5.09
CA ARG A 2 -23.81 14.96 6.22
C ARG A 2 -22.37 14.50 5.97
N LEU A 3 -21.50 14.68 6.95
CA LEU A 3 -20.07 14.34 6.86
C LEU A 3 -19.76 13.24 7.88
N LEU A 4 -19.06 12.19 7.42
CA LEU A 4 -18.46 11.19 8.29
C LEU A 4 -16.95 11.44 8.33
N ARG A 5 -16.40 11.73 9.52
CA ARG A 5 -14.96 11.91 9.72
C ARG A 5 -14.37 10.76 10.52
N VAL A 6 -13.45 10.03 9.92
CA VAL A 6 -12.72 8.93 10.55
C VAL A 6 -11.25 9.30 10.71
N ARG A 7 -10.61 8.87 11.80
CA ARG A 7 -9.17 9.02 12.01
C ARG A 7 -8.52 7.65 11.93
N ILE A 8 -7.61 7.49 10.97
CA ILE A 8 -6.81 6.29 10.81
C ILE A 8 -5.41 6.57 11.38
N LYS A 9 -4.92 5.67 12.23
CA LYS A 9 -3.59 5.75 12.83
C LYS A 9 -2.91 4.39 12.70
N GLY A 10 -1.62 4.42 12.39
CA GLY A 10 -0.76 3.24 12.32
C GLY A 10 0.70 3.64 12.51
N LYS A 11 1.56 2.67 12.83
CA LYS A 11 3.01 2.93 12.95
C LYS A 11 3.63 3.23 11.58
N MET A 12 3.16 2.53 10.54
CA MET A 12 3.61 2.66 9.15
C MET A 12 2.42 2.39 8.21
N ALA A 13 2.49 2.91 6.99
CA ALA A 13 1.53 2.63 5.93
C ALA A 13 2.24 2.58 4.58
N HIS A 14 1.81 1.68 3.71
CA HIS A 14 2.34 1.53 2.36
C HIS A 14 1.20 1.61 1.33
N PHE A 15 1.25 2.62 0.48
CA PHE A 15 0.29 2.88 -0.58
C PHE A 15 0.96 2.65 -1.94
N ARG A 16 0.95 1.39 -2.41
CA ARG A 16 1.67 0.95 -3.61
C ARG A 16 1.36 1.80 -4.84
N LYS A 17 2.41 2.26 -5.52
CA LYS A 17 2.31 2.88 -6.85
C LYS A 17 2.14 1.83 -7.94
N VAL A 18 1.25 2.10 -8.90
CA VAL A 18 0.90 1.15 -9.98
C VAL A 18 2.07 0.92 -10.95
N TYR A 19 2.92 1.94 -11.17
CA TYR A 19 3.94 1.93 -12.22
C TYR A 19 5.25 1.21 -11.88
N SER A 20 5.32 0.48 -10.77
CA SER A 20 6.54 -0.23 -10.41
C SER A 20 6.32 -1.73 -10.24
N ASN A 21 6.91 -2.48 -11.18
CA ASN A 21 6.84 -3.94 -11.21
C ASN A 21 7.71 -4.58 -10.13
N SER A 22 8.86 -3.99 -9.79
CA SER A 22 9.82 -4.57 -8.84
C SER A 22 10.16 -3.69 -7.64
N THR A 23 9.80 -2.40 -7.62
CA THR A 23 10.08 -1.53 -6.47
C THR A 23 8.78 -1.17 -5.76
N SER A 24 8.71 -1.43 -4.46
CA SER A 24 7.57 -1.04 -3.64
C SER A 24 7.65 0.46 -3.32
N LEU A 25 7.26 1.28 -4.28
CA LEU A 25 7.13 2.71 -4.06
C LEU A 25 5.78 3.03 -3.44
N SER A 26 5.78 3.82 -2.37
CA SER A 26 4.55 4.32 -1.74
C SER A 26 4.21 5.76 -2.16
N TYR A 27 2.91 6.05 -2.31
CA TYR A 27 2.37 7.41 -2.26
C TYR A 27 2.43 7.97 -0.82
N TYR A 28 2.30 9.29 -0.69
CA TYR A 28 2.20 9.97 0.62
C TYR A 28 0.81 9.87 1.23
N PHE A 29 -0.22 9.91 0.37
CA PHE A 29 -1.62 9.83 0.76
C PHE A 29 -2.22 8.54 0.20
N PRO A 30 -3.19 7.94 0.92
CA PRO A 30 -3.96 6.83 0.36
C PRO A 30 -4.70 7.31 -0.90
N PRO A 31 -4.58 6.62 -2.04
CA PRO A 31 -5.40 6.91 -3.20
C PRO A 31 -6.87 6.60 -2.88
N ARG A 32 -7.79 7.15 -3.69
CA ARG A 32 -9.23 6.94 -3.51
C ARG A 32 -9.60 5.46 -3.35
N THR A 33 -9.04 4.61 -4.21
CA THR A 33 -9.28 3.15 -4.18
C THR A 33 -8.90 2.52 -2.84
N THR A 34 -7.80 2.95 -2.22
CA THR A 34 -7.41 2.49 -0.88
C THR A 34 -8.38 2.95 0.19
N VAL A 35 -8.86 4.20 0.13
CA VAL A 35 -9.86 4.68 1.10
C VAL A 35 -11.16 3.89 1.00
N LEU A 36 -11.65 3.65 -0.22
CA LEU A 36 -12.84 2.81 -0.43
C LEU A 36 -12.61 1.38 0.06
N GLY A 37 -11.43 0.81 -0.17
CA GLY A 37 -11.07 -0.51 0.34
C GLY A 37 -11.05 -0.58 1.87
N ILE A 38 -10.54 0.46 2.54
CA ILE A 38 -10.57 0.56 4.01
C ILE A 38 -12.03 0.62 4.52
N MET A 39 -12.89 1.39 3.85
CA MET A 39 -14.31 1.46 4.18
C MET A 39 -15.02 0.12 3.96
N ALA A 40 -14.77 -0.54 2.82
CA ALA A 40 -15.33 -1.84 2.49
C ALA A 40 -14.91 -2.91 3.50
N ALA A 41 -13.63 -2.91 3.91
CA ALA A 41 -13.12 -3.81 4.94
C ALA A 41 -13.78 -3.56 6.30
N ALA A 42 -13.98 -2.30 6.68
CA ALA A 42 -14.69 -1.94 7.92
C ALA A 42 -16.17 -2.37 7.89
N LEU A 43 -16.79 -2.43 6.71
CA LEU A 43 -18.17 -2.91 6.50
C LEU A 43 -18.25 -4.43 6.33
N GLY A 44 -17.13 -5.16 6.28
CA GLY A 44 -17.10 -6.61 6.05
C GLY A 44 -17.53 -7.02 4.65
N MET A 45 -17.35 -6.15 3.64
CA MET A 45 -17.71 -6.45 2.26
C MET A 45 -16.69 -7.37 1.61
N GLU A 46 -17.16 -8.28 0.75
CA GLU A 46 -16.28 -9.14 -0.03
C GLU A 46 -15.48 -8.36 -1.09
N ARG A 47 -14.34 -8.93 -1.48
CA ARG A 47 -13.50 -8.39 -2.55
C ARG A 47 -14.32 -8.20 -3.83
N ASP A 48 -14.06 -7.11 -4.52
CA ASP A 48 -14.69 -6.72 -5.79
C ASP A 48 -16.20 -6.44 -5.78
N SER A 49 -16.89 -6.60 -4.64
CA SER A 49 -18.33 -6.34 -4.51
C SER A 49 -18.71 -4.88 -4.20
N TYR A 50 -17.74 -4.04 -3.85
CA TYR A 50 -17.98 -2.73 -3.22
C TYR A 50 -17.82 -1.52 -4.14
N TYR A 51 -17.30 -1.69 -5.35
CA TYR A 51 -16.99 -0.56 -6.22
C TYR A 51 -18.22 0.28 -6.54
N GLU A 52 -19.30 -0.33 -7.03
CA GLU A 52 -20.53 0.39 -7.38
C GLU A 52 -21.20 1.04 -6.16
N LYS A 53 -21.23 0.31 -5.04
CA LYS A 53 -21.87 0.74 -3.79
C LYS A 53 -21.16 1.89 -3.09
N LEU A 54 -19.85 2.05 -3.30
CA LEU A 54 -19.07 3.10 -2.66
C LEU A 54 -18.62 4.20 -3.64
N ASN A 55 -18.89 4.06 -4.94
CA ASN A 55 -18.41 5.01 -5.93
C ASN A 55 -19.07 6.39 -5.85
N TRP A 56 -20.25 6.50 -5.24
CA TRP A 56 -21.00 7.74 -5.14
C TRP A 56 -20.52 8.68 -4.03
N TYR A 57 -19.62 8.23 -3.16
CA TYR A 57 -19.08 9.06 -2.08
C TYR A 57 -17.93 9.94 -2.55
N ASP A 58 -17.98 11.22 -2.17
CA ASP A 58 -16.85 12.12 -2.22
C ASP A 58 -15.92 11.87 -1.03
N VAL A 59 -14.62 11.74 -1.33
CA VAL A 59 -13.60 11.37 -0.34
C VAL A 59 -12.57 12.48 -0.24
N GLY A 60 -12.41 13.02 0.97
CA GLY A 60 -11.35 13.96 1.32
C GLY A 60 -10.33 13.33 2.27
N VAL A 61 -9.05 13.63 2.06
CA VAL A 61 -7.96 13.16 2.92
C VAL A 61 -7.18 14.37 3.45
N ALA A 62 -6.95 14.40 4.76
CA ALA A 62 -6.17 15.44 5.42
C ALA A 62 -5.05 14.82 6.26
N ALA A 63 -3.83 15.36 6.14
CA ALA A 63 -2.73 14.98 7.02
C ALA A 63 -2.91 15.65 8.38
N LEU A 64 -3.04 14.84 9.45
CA LEU A 64 -3.12 15.35 10.83
C LEU A 64 -1.75 15.58 11.46
N THR A 65 -0.70 14.99 10.89
CA THR A 65 0.68 15.04 11.36
C THR A 65 1.62 15.32 10.19
N PRO A 66 2.84 15.82 10.44
CA PRO A 66 3.84 16.00 9.38
C PRO A 66 4.08 14.70 8.65
N LEU A 67 4.09 14.75 7.31
CA LEU A 67 4.28 13.58 6.48
C LEU A 67 5.77 13.21 6.46
N ARG A 68 6.07 11.95 6.77
CA ARG A 68 7.40 11.37 6.68
C ARG A 68 7.37 10.19 5.73
N LYS A 69 8.36 10.11 4.83
CA LYS A 69 8.58 8.95 3.97
C LYS A 69 9.81 8.18 4.44
N LEU A 70 9.67 6.87 4.61
CA LEU A 70 10.77 5.96 4.83
C LEU A 70 10.95 5.15 3.54
N VAL A 71 12.18 5.07 3.04
CA VAL A 71 12.54 4.21 1.91
C VAL A 71 13.50 3.18 2.45
N THR A 72 13.06 1.93 2.47
CA THR A 72 13.86 0.77 2.87
C THR A 72 14.20 -0.05 1.64
N GLY A 73 15.38 -0.67 1.64
CA GLY A 73 15.63 -1.80 0.74
C GLY A 73 14.70 -2.94 1.10
N GLU A 74 14.06 -3.53 0.10
CA GLU A 74 13.17 -4.68 0.28
C GLU A 74 13.79 -5.87 -0.43
N ASP A 75 13.78 -7.02 0.23
CA ASP A 75 14.09 -8.30 -0.40
C ASP A 75 12.77 -9.00 -0.73
N VAL A 76 12.60 -9.42 -1.99
CA VAL A 76 11.35 -10.01 -2.45
C VAL A 76 11.38 -11.50 -2.16
N LEU A 77 10.43 -11.94 -1.34
CA LEU A 77 10.25 -13.36 -1.06
C LEU A 77 9.62 -14.07 -2.26
N ASP A 78 10.43 -14.82 -3.00
CA ASP A 78 9.98 -15.70 -4.08
C ASP A 78 9.30 -16.95 -3.50
N THR A 79 7.99 -17.08 -3.70
CA THR A 79 7.18 -18.24 -3.28
C THR A 79 7.04 -19.29 -4.38
N ASP A 80 7.44 -18.99 -5.62
CA ASP A 80 7.27 -19.90 -6.76
C ASP A 80 8.34 -21.00 -6.74
N GLN A 81 9.55 -20.67 -6.29
CA GLN A 81 10.66 -21.62 -6.14
C GLN A 81 11.35 -21.47 -4.78
N VAL A 82 10.78 -22.14 -3.78
CA VAL A 82 11.28 -22.14 -2.41
C VAL A 82 12.63 -22.86 -2.33
N SER A 83 13.71 -22.12 -2.07
CA SER A 83 15.02 -22.68 -1.76
C SER A 83 15.63 -21.99 -0.55
N VAL A 84 16.24 -22.77 0.34
CA VAL A 84 16.85 -22.27 1.58
C VAL A 84 17.94 -21.23 1.30
N THR A 85 18.60 -21.34 0.16
CA THR A 85 19.64 -20.41 -0.30
C THR A 85 19.06 -19.06 -0.73
N LYS A 86 17.94 -19.05 -1.48
CA LYS A 86 17.22 -17.82 -1.87
C LYS A 86 16.59 -17.13 -0.65
N LEU A 87 15.98 -17.92 0.26
CA LEU A 87 15.39 -17.40 1.50
C LEU A 87 16.41 -16.72 2.43
N ARG A 88 17.68 -17.12 2.34
CA ARG A 88 18.79 -16.52 3.10
C ARG A 88 19.40 -15.28 2.43
N GLY A 89 18.86 -14.84 1.29
CA GLY A 89 19.39 -13.69 0.54
C GLY A 89 20.75 -13.93 -0.12
N LEU A 90 21.21 -15.19 -0.21
CA LEU A 90 22.55 -15.54 -0.70
C LEU A 90 22.64 -15.63 -2.24
N GLY A 91 21.57 -15.25 -2.97
CA GLY A 91 21.48 -15.35 -4.42
C GLY A 91 21.17 -14.04 -5.16
N VAL A 92 20.93 -12.94 -4.45
CA VAL A 92 20.68 -11.63 -5.04
C VAL A 92 21.90 -10.76 -4.77
N GLU A 93 22.86 -10.77 -5.69
CA GLU A 93 23.87 -9.72 -5.71
C GLU A 93 23.13 -8.40 -5.94
N CYS A 94 23.23 -7.47 -4.99
CA CYS A 94 22.73 -6.13 -5.18
C CYS A 94 23.38 -5.56 -6.45
N PRO A 95 22.62 -5.28 -7.52
CA PRO A 95 23.23 -4.76 -8.73
C PRO A 95 23.91 -3.43 -8.37
N PRO A 96 25.17 -3.21 -8.80
CA PRO A 96 25.86 -1.97 -8.49
C PRO A 96 24.99 -0.79 -8.95
N PRO A 97 24.94 0.31 -8.18
CA PRO A 97 24.17 1.49 -8.57
C PRO A 97 24.61 1.91 -9.96
N LYS A 98 23.69 1.85 -10.93
CA LYS A 98 23.95 2.32 -12.29
C LYS A 98 24.28 3.82 -12.20
N ARG A 99 25.52 4.18 -12.54
CA ARG A 99 25.98 5.58 -12.68
C ARG A 99 25.20 6.29 -13.78
#